data_AF-W1W6R9-F1
#
_entry.id   AF-W1W6R9-F1
#
_cell.length_a   1.000
_cell.length_b   1.000
_cell.length_c   1.000
_cell.angle_alpha   90.00
_cell.angle_beta   90.00
_cell.angle_gamma   90.00
#
_symmetry.space_group_name_H-M   'P 1'
#
loop_
_entity.id
_entity.type
_entity.pdbx_description
1 polymer ?
#
loop_
_entity_poly.entity_id
_entity_poly.type
_entity_poly.pdbx_seq_one_letter_code
_entity_poly.pdbx_strand_id
1 'polypeptide(L)'
;MPEGPEIRRAADNLEAAIKGKPLTDVWFAFPQLKSYQSQLIGQHVTHVETRGKALLTHFSNELTLYSHNQLYGVWRVVDTGEEPQTTRVLRVKPQTVDKTILLYSASDIEMLRPEQLTTHPF
;
A
#
# COMPACT_ATOMS: atom_id res chain seq x y z
N MET A 1 8.70 -3.53 -16.34
CA MET A 1 7.48 -3.05 -15.65
C MET A 1 6.54 -4.23 -15.50
N PRO A 2 5.93 -4.47 -14.33
CA PRO A 2 4.94 -5.54 -14.19
C PRO A 2 3.73 -5.31 -15.12
N GLU A 3 3.15 -6.37 -15.68
CA GLU A 3 1.94 -6.30 -16.51
C GLU A 3 0.70 -6.60 -15.67
N GLY A 4 -0.50 -6.52 -16.28
CA GLY A 4 -1.78 -6.68 -15.59
C GLY A 4 -1.87 -7.95 -14.72
N PRO A 5 -1.46 -9.14 -15.20
CA PRO A 5 -1.45 -10.36 -14.40
C PRO A 5 -0.47 -10.33 -13.21
N GLU A 6 0.70 -9.68 -13.32
CA GLU A 6 1.61 -9.50 -12.18
C GLU A 6 1.00 -8.55 -11.14
N ILE A 7 0.37 -7.46 -11.58
CA ILE A 7 -0.25 -6.49 -10.68
C ILE A 7 -1.43 -7.10 -9.93
N ARG A 8 -2.25 -7.92 -10.61
CA ARG A 8 -3.34 -8.64 -9.95
C ARG A 8 -2.83 -9.63 -8.90
N ARG A 9 -1.80 -10.41 -9.22
CA ARG A 9 -1.15 -11.32 -8.25
C ARG A 9 -0.58 -10.55 -7.05
N ALA A 10 0.00 -9.37 -7.28
CA ALA A 10 0.47 -8.52 -6.19
C ALA A 10 -0.71 -8.07 -5.30
N ALA A 11 -1.82 -7.60 -5.89
CA ALA A 11 -3.02 -7.22 -5.13
C ALA A 11 -3.54 -8.38 -4.28
N ASP A 12 -3.70 -9.57 -4.86
CA ASP A 12 -4.22 -10.75 -4.16
C ASP A 12 -3.31 -11.15 -2.98
N ASN A 13 -1.98 -11.08 -3.16
CA ASN A 13 -1.02 -11.35 -2.08
C ASN A 13 -1.09 -10.32 -0.94
N LEU A 14 -1.30 -9.05 -1.26
CA LEU A 14 -1.46 -7.98 -0.27
C LEU A 14 -2.77 -8.12 0.50
N GLU A 15 -3.87 -8.41 -0.20
CA GLU A 15 -5.16 -8.68 0.45
C GLU A 15 -5.04 -9.87 1.40
N ALA A 16 -4.48 -11.00 0.95
CA ALA A 16 -4.32 -12.17 1.80
C ALA A 16 -3.49 -11.90 3.06
N ALA A 17 -2.52 -10.97 2.99
CA ALA A 17 -1.67 -10.63 4.11
C ALA A 17 -2.38 -9.80 5.19
N ILE A 18 -3.12 -8.76 4.81
CA ILE A 18 -3.56 -7.71 5.76
C ILE A 18 -5.05 -7.32 5.70
N LYS A 19 -5.84 -7.86 4.76
CA LYS A 19 -7.26 -7.51 4.64
C LYS A 19 -8.03 -7.81 5.93
N GLY A 20 -8.85 -6.87 6.36
CA GLY A 20 -9.68 -6.97 7.57
C GLY A 20 -8.91 -6.93 8.89
N LYS A 21 -7.58 -6.84 8.87
CA LYS A 21 -6.75 -6.80 10.08
C LYS A 21 -6.46 -5.35 10.49
N PRO A 22 -6.64 -4.99 11.78
CA PRO A 22 -6.29 -3.66 12.26
C PRO A 22 -4.82 -3.34 12.07
N LEU A 23 -4.54 -2.13 11.59
CA LEU A 23 -3.19 -1.61 11.42
C LEU A 23 -2.64 -1.18 12.78
N THR A 24 -1.54 -1.79 13.20
CA THR A 24 -0.84 -1.53 14.46
C THR A 24 0.26 -0.49 14.30
N ASP A 25 0.81 -0.36 13.09
CA ASP A 25 1.75 0.69 12.71
C ASP A 25 1.55 1.07 11.23
N VAL A 26 1.77 2.34 10.91
CA VAL A 26 1.71 2.86 9.54
C VAL A 26 2.81 3.89 9.34
N TRP A 27 3.62 3.69 8.31
CA TRP A 27 4.69 4.60 7.96
C TRP A 27 4.71 4.91 6.46
N PHE A 28 4.95 6.18 6.14
CA PHE A 28 5.16 6.66 4.78
C PHE A 28 6.48 7.41 4.66
N ALA A 29 7.21 7.27 3.57
CA ALA A 29 8.45 8.01 3.36
C ALA A 29 8.22 9.50 3.06
N PHE A 30 7.13 9.82 2.34
CA PHE A 30 6.90 11.15 1.80
C PHE A 30 6.28 12.11 2.85
N PRO A 31 6.80 13.35 3.00
CA PRO A 31 6.30 14.31 3.98
C PRO A 31 4.79 14.57 3.88
N GLN A 32 4.26 14.71 2.67
CA GLN A 32 2.83 14.96 2.43
C GLN A 32 1.91 13.81 2.86
N LEU A 33 2.46 12.61 3.08
CA LEU A 33 1.69 11.45 3.53
C LEU A 33 1.76 11.25 5.05
N LYS A 34 2.64 11.98 5.76
CA LYS A 34 2.89 11.77 7.20
C LYS A 34 1.64 12.00 8.06
N SER A 35 0.78 12.95 7.69
CA SER A 35 -0.45 13.27 8.42
C SER A 35 -1.45 12.11 8.46
N TYR A 36 -1.41 11.19 7.50
CA TYR A 36 -2.32 10.03 7.45
C TYR A 36 -1.88 8.87 8.35
N GLN A 37 -0.62 8.85 8.80
CA GLN A 37 -0.10 7.72 9.60
C GLN A 37 -0.95 7.47 10.85
N SER A 38 -1.18 8.50 11.66
CA SER A 38 -1.98 8.38 12.89
C SER A 38 -3.47 8.12 12.59
N GLN A 39 -4.00 8.63 11.48
CA GLN A 39 -5.39 8.43 11.07
C GLN A 39 -5.68 6.97 10.67
N LEU A 40 -4.66 6.23 10.22
CA LEU A 40 -4.79 4.86 9.77
C LEU A 40 -4.53 3.83 10.87
N ILE A 41 -3.96 4.21 12.02
CA ILE A 41 -3.82 3.29 13.17
C ILE A 41 -5.20 2.84 13.63
N GLY A 42 -5.36 1.53 13.83
CA GLY A 42 -6.62 0.89 14.19
C GLY A 42 -7.61 0.71 13.03
N GLN A 43 -7.41 1.39 11.90
CA GLN A 43 -8.14 1.12 10.66
C GLN A 43 -7.65 -0.18 10.02
N HIS A 44 -8.36 -0.69 9.03
CA HIS A 44 -7.95 -1.90 8.30
C HIS A 44 -8.09 -1.70 6.79
N VAL A 45 -7.38 -2.51 6.02
CA VAL A 45 -7.57 -2.59 4.57
C VAL A 45 -8.84 -3.38 4.27
N THR A 46 -9.76 -2.78 3.53
CA THR A 46 -11.03 -3.42 3.13
C THR A 46 -10.83 -4.30 1.90
N HIS A 47 -10.10 -3.80 0.91
CA HIS A 47 -9.70 -4.54 -0.30
C HIS A 47 -8.56 -3.84 -1.04
N VAL A 48 -7.93 -4.56 -1.96
CA VAL A 48 -6.93 -4.01 -2.89
C VAL A 48 -7.44 -4.17 -4.32
N GLU A 49 -7.68 -3.04 -4.97
CA GLU A 49 -8.16 -2.96 -6.35
C GLU A 49 -6.99 -2.70 -7.30
N THR A 50 -7.08 -3.23 -8.52
CA THR A 50 -6.14 -2.95 -9.61
C THR A 50 -6.82 -2.15 -10.70
N ARG A 51 -6.24 -1.01 -11.08
CA ARG A 51 -6.66 -0.25 -12.28
C ARG A 51 -5.50 -0.15 -13.24
N GLY A 52 -5.56 -0.89 -14.34
CA GLY A 52 -4.43 -1.03 -15.26
C GLY A 52 -3.20 -1.58 -14.53
N LYS A 53 -2.19 -0.73 -14.33
CA LYS A 53 -0.95 -1.07 -13.62
C LYS A 53 -0.84 -0.44 -12.23
N ALA A 54 -1.86 0.32 -11.82
CA ALA A 54 -1.96 0.91 -10.49
C ALA A 54 -2.59 -0.06 -9.49
N LEU A 55 -2.19 0.10 -8.23
CA LEU A 55 -2.75 -0.56 -7.06
C LEU A 55 -3.45 0.48 -6.18
N LEU A 56 -4.69 0.18 -5.82
CA LEU A 56 -5.52 0.99 -4.92
C LEU A 56 -5.76 0.18 -3.65
N THR A 57 -5.13 0.59 -2.54
CA THR A 57 -5.34 -0.03 -1.23
C THR A 57 -6.39 0.78 -0.48
N HIS A 58 -7.59 0.21 -0.34
CA HIS A 58 -8.73 0.87 0.28
C HIS A 58 -8.75 0.60 1.78
N PHE A 59 -8.88 1.66 2.58
CA PHE A 59 -8.97 1.58 4.04
C PHE A 59 -10.40 1.73 4.53
N SER A 60 -10.66 1.29 5.77
CA SER A 60 -12.00 1.35 6.39
C SER A 60 -12.50 2.76 6.70
N ASN A 61 -11.65 3.77 6.64
CA ASN A 61 -12.00 5.19 6.81
C ASN A 61 -12.14 5.92 5.46
N GLU A 62 -12.49 5.20 4.38
CA GLU A 62 -12.75 5.70 3.03
C GLU A 62 -11.55 6.31 2.30
N LEU A 63 -10.37 6.32 2.91
CA LEU A 63 -9.13 6.67 2.25
C LEU A 63 -8.65 5.54 1.34
N THR A 64 -8.00 5.90 0.25
CA THR A 64 -7.38 4.96 -0.67
C THR A 64 -5.94 5.36 -0.94
N LEU A 65 -5.00 4.48 -0.63
CA LEU A 65 -3.62 4.64 -1.06
C LEU A 65 -3.51 4.20 -2.52
N TYR A 66 -3.32 5.17 -3.40
CA TYR A 66 -2.88 4.93 -4.77
C TYR A 66 -1.37 4.68 -4.77
N SER A 67 -0.94 3.65 -5.48
CA SER A 67 0.46 3.40 -5.76
C SER A 67 0.65 2.84 -7.15
N HIS A 68 1.70 3.31 -7.84
CA HIS A 68 2.09 2.77 -9.13
C HIS A 68 3.58 2.41 -9.12
N ASN A 69 3.86 1.14 -9.42
CA ASN A 69 5.20 0.59 -9.28
C ASN A 69 6.19 1.13 -10.31
N GLN A 70 5.71 1.68 -11.43
CA GLN A 70 6.56 2.13 -12.54
C GLN A 70 7.59 1.03 -12.90
N LEU A 71 8.88 1.38 -13.00
CA LEU A 71 9.95 0.44 -13.34
C LEU A 71 10.50 -0.33 -12.13
N TYR A 72 10.54 0.30 -10.95
CA TYR A 72 11.35 -0.18 -9.83
C TYR A 72 10.54 -0.53 -8.58
N GLY A 73 9.29 -0.08 -8.50
CA GLY A 73 8.40 -0.31 -7.38
C GLY A 73 8.13 -1.79 -7.16
N VAL A 74 8.19 -2.23 -5.92
CA VAL A 74 7.88 -3.61 -5.55
C VAL A 74 7.26 -3.68 -4.16
N TRP A 75 6.17 -4.41 -4.07
CA TRP A 75 5.56 -4.77 -2.80
C TRP A 75 6.16 -6.06 -2.26
N ARG A 76 6.33 -6.15 -0.95
CA ARG A 76 6.73 -7.36 -0.22
C ARG A 76 5.78 -7.60 0.95
N VAL A 77 5.52 -8.86 1.25
CA VAL A 77 4.83 -9.30 2.47
C VAL A 77 5.87 -9.96 3.36
N VAL A 78 5.88 -9.62 4.63
CA VAL A 78 6.80 -10.16 5.65
C VAL A 78 6.05 -10.43 6.95
N ASP A 79 6.64 -11.22 7.85
CA ASP A 79 6.12 -11.31 9.21
C ASP A 79 6.37 -10.00 9.96
N THR A 80 5.45 -9.63 10.84
CA THR A 80 5.57 -8.40 11.61
C THR A 80 6.80 -8.45 12.51
N GLY A 81 7.65 -7.43 12.39
CA GLY A 81 8.95 -7.34 13.08
C GLY A 81 10.14 -7.77 12.22
N GLU A 82 9.92 -8.39 11.05
CA GLU A 82 11.00 -8.70 10.13
C GLU A 82 11.45 -7.48 9.32
N GLU A 83 12.77 -7.32 9.19
CA GLU A 83 13.40 -6.31 8.35
C GLU A 83 14.15 -6.98 7.19
N PRO A 84 13.60 -6.95 5.97
CA PRO A 84 14.26 -7.55 4.82
C PRO A 84 15.61 -6.88 4.52
N GLN A 85 16.66 -7.68 4.36
CA GLN A 85 17.93 -7.18 3.85
C GLN A 85 17.76 -6.76 2.39
N THR A 86 17.79 -5.45 2.13
CA THR A 86 17.66 -4.89 0.79
C THR A 86 18.31 -3.51 0.69
N THR A 87 18.85 -3.18 -0.48
CA THR A 87 19.34 -1.84 -0.84
C THR A 87 18.22 -0.92 -1.35
N ARG A 88 17.00 -1.45 -1.46
CA ARG A 88 15.84 -0.69 -1.95
C ARG A 88 15.34 0.28 -0.88
N VAL A 89 14.88 1.44 -1.32
CA VAL A 89 14.36 2.49 -0.45
C VAL A 89 12.92 2.18 -0.05
N LEU A 90 12.64 2.05 1.25
CA LEU A 90 11.28 1.86 1.76
C LEU A 90 10.44 3.12 1.52
N ARG A 91 9.18 2.93 1.12
CA ARG A 91 8.24 4.01 0.79
C ARG A 91 6.95 3.96 1.59
N VAL A 92 6.42 2.75 1.84
CA VAL A 92 5.17 2.55 2.59
C VAL A 92 5.30 1.30 3.45
N LYS A 93 4.80 1.37 4.69
CA LYS A 93 4.73 0.23 5.63
C LYS A 93 3.43 0.28 6.43
N PRO A 94 2.35 -0.36 5.99
CA PRO A 94 1.20 -0.74 6.79
C PRO A 94 1.49 -2.08 7.46
N GLN A 95 1.36 -2.11 8.78
CA GLN A 95 1.68 -3.26 9.62
C GLN A 95 0.45 -3.69 10.41
N THR A 96 0.23 -5.00 10.48
CA THR A 96 -0.80 -5.62 11.32
C THR A 96 -0.13 -6.33 12.49
N VAL A 97 -0.84 -7.21 13.20
CA VAL A 97 -0.24 -7.95 14.33
C VAL A 97 0.72 -9.05 13.86
N ASP A 98 0.44 -9.68 12.72
CA ASP A 98 1.17 -10.86 12.23
C ASP A 98 1.87 -10.61 10.89
N LYS A 99 1.32 -9.76 10.03
CA LYS A 99 1.90 -9.44 8.71
C LYS A 99 2.16 -7.95 8.53
N THR A 100 3.23 -7.65 7.80
CA THR A 100 3.54 -6.29 7.33
C THR A 100 3.69 -6.31 5.82
N ILE A 101 3.11 -5.31 5.15
CA ILE A 101 3.36 -5.09 3.72
C ILE A 101 4.28 -3.89 3.51
N LEU A 102 5.23 -4.01 2.59
CA LEU A 102 6.29 -3.04 2.40
C LEU A 102 6.36 -2.65 0.92
N LEU A 103 6.13 -1.38 0.60
CA LEU A 103 6.38 -0.84 -0.73
C LEU A 103 7.78 -0.25 -0.80
N TYR A 104 8.58 -0.73 -1.74
CA TYR A 104 9.93 -0.25 -1.98
C TYR A 104 10.04 0.45 -3.33
N SER A 105 10.90 1.46 -3.42
CA SER A 105 11.39 2.11 -4.65
C SER A 105 10.34 2.81 -5.53
N ALA A 106 9.04 2.66 -5.29
CA ALA A 106 8.01 3.40 -6.01
C ALA A 106 8.14 4.91 -5.76
N SER A 107 7.84 5.71 -6.78
CA SER A 107 7.86 7.18 -6.71
C SER A 107 6.46 7.79 -6.76
N ASP A 108 5.51 7.06 -7.32
CA ASP A 108 4.15 7.52 -7.57
C ASP A 108 3.21 6.92 -6.52
N ILE A 109 2.96 7.70 -5.47
CA ILE A 109 2.23 7.28 -4.27
C ILE A 109 1.44 8.47 -3.75
N GLU A 110 0.12 8.30 -3.63
CA GLU A 110 -0.81 9.35 -3.22
C GLU A 110 -1.86 8.78 -2.28
N MET A 111 -2.36 9.60 -1.35
CA MET A 111 -3.55 9.29 -0.58
C MET A 111 -4.74 10.01 -1.21
N LEU A 112 -5.75 9.24 -1.61
CA LEU A 112 -6.94 9.72 -2.28
C LEU A 112 -8.14 9.61 -1.36
N ARG A 113 -8.98 10.65 -1.37
CA ARG A 113 -10.34 10.62 -0.83
C ARG A 113 -11.34 10.11 -1.89
N PRO A 114 -12.55 9.69 -1.50
CA PRO A 114 -13.53 9.13 -2.44
C PRO A 114 -13.81 10.03 -3.65
N GLU A 115 -13.89 11.36 -3.46
CA GLU A 115 -14.11 12.30 -4.55
C GLU A 115 -12.94 12.34 -5.54
N GLN A 116 -11.70 12.17 -5.07
CA GLN A 116 -10.50 12.21 -5.90
C GLN A 116 -10.38 10.95 -6.78
N LEU A 117 -10.87 9.80 -6.32
CA LEU A 117 -10.86 8.55 -7.09
C LEU A 117 -11.66 8.63 -8.39
N THR A 118 -12.67 9.50 -8.45
CA THR A 118 -13.52 9.66 -9.64
C THR A 118 -12.85 10.47 -10.74
N THR A 119 -11.90 11.34 -10.37
CA THR A 119 -11.21 12.26 -11.27
C THR A 119 -9.73 11.93 -11.48
N HIS A 120 -9.19 10.91 -10.79
CA HIS A 120 -7.76 10.57 -10.86
C HIS A 120 -7.42 9.90 -12.20
N PRO A 121 -6.37 10.35 -12.91
CA PRO A 121 -5.90 9.71 -14.13
C PRO A 121 -5.03 8.49 -13.77
N PHE A 122 -5.63 7.29 -13.80
CA PHE A 122 -4.93 6.01 -13.56
C PHE A 122 -4.07 5.55 -14.74
#